data_AF-A0A535RWD7-F1
#
_entry.id   AF-A0A535RWD7-F1
#
_cell.length_a   1.000
_cell.length_b   1.000
_cell.length_c   1.000
_cell.angle_alpha   90.00
_cell.angle_beta   90.00
_cell.angle_gamma   90.00
#
_symmetry.space_group_name_H-M   'P 1'
#
loop_
_entity.id
_entity.type
_entity.pdbx_description
1 polymer ?
#
loop_
_entity_poly.entity_id
_entity_poly.type
_entity_poly.pdbx_seq_one_letter_code
_entity_poly.pdbx_strand_id
1 'polypeptide(L)'
;MPIYRCPRCLATDISADAHPTRVLRGAIEVQDVMVCRGCYRAAELEFRIACETSGLPYAPQSIREGLRRLAFFYRDRLAAWSAPELLVDDADRDAATRPIRVALEDVERRLRLAVLEP
;
A
#
# COMPACT_ATOMS: atom_id res chain seq x y z
N MET A 1 -11.68 15.07 -2.52
CA MET A 1 -10.52 14.63 -1.71
C MET A 1 -10.01 13.30 -2.25
N PRO A 2 -8.70 13.12 -2.44
CA PRO A 2 -8.11 11.89 -2.94
C PRO A 2 -8.16 10.79 -1.86
N ILE A 3 -9.30 10.10 -1.79
CA ILE A 3 -9.55 9.00 -0.85
C ILE A 3 -9.13 7.68 -1.52
N TYR A 4 -8.33 6.88 -0.82
CA TYR A 4 -8.05 5.51 -1.25
C TYR A 4 -8.85 4.51 -0.42
N ARG A 5 -9.79 3.80 -1.06
CA ARG A 5 -10.62 2.78 -0.40
C ARG A 5 -9.95 1.41 -0.50
N CYS A 6 -10.14 0.56 0.51
CA CYS A 6 -9.72 -0.82 0.39
C CYS A 6 -10.47 -1.50 -0.77
N PRO A 7 -9.77 -2.09 -1.76
CA PRO A 7 -10.42 -2.71 -2.92
C PRO A 7 -11.18 -3.99 -2.56
N ARG A 8 -10.98 -4.54 -1.35
CA ARG A 8 -11.64 -5.76 -0.87
C ARG A 8 -12.91 -5.47 -0.07
N CYS A 9 -12.82 -4.64 0.98
CA CYS A 9 -13.93 -4.40 1.90
C CYS A 9 -14.54 -3.00 1.81
N LEU A 10 -14.03 -2.14 0.91
CA LEU A 10 -14.48 -0.76 0.71
C LEU A 10 -14.34 0.16 1.93
N ALA A 11 -13.59 -0.27 2.97
CA ALA A 11 -13.23 0.58 4.10
C ALA A 11 -12.71 1.94 3.61
N THR A 12 -13.29 3.00 4.17
CA THR A 12 -12.99 4.37 3.77
C THR A 12 -11.61 4.76 4.24
N ASP A 13 -10.86 5.36 3.31
CA ASP A 13 -9.54 5.98 3.49
C ASP A 13 -8.51 5.16 4.27
N ILE A 14 -7.83 4.26 3.55
CA ILE A 14 -6.72 3.48 4.08
C ILE A 14 -5.36 4.12 3.75
N SER A 15 -5.33 5.40 3.35
CA SER A 15 -4.14 6.07 2.80
C SER A 15 -2.96 6.14 3.77
N ALA A 16 -3.19 5.89 5.07
CA ALA A 16 -2.15 5.83 6.12
C ALA A 16 -2.08 4.47 6.87
N ASP A 17 -2.91 3.49 6.51
CA ASP A 17 -2.94 2.13 7.11
C ASP A 17 -2.99 1.04 6.01
N ALA A 18 -2.41 1.35 4.86
CA ALA A 18 -2.33 0.44 3.73
C ALA A 18 -1.35 -0.70 4.02
N HIS A 19 -1.66 -1.87 3.47
CA HIS A 19 -0.83 -3.06 3.54
C HIS A 19 -0.66 -3.61 2.12
N PRO A 20 0.59 -3.81 1.66
CA PRO A 20 0.85 -4.26 0.31
C PRO A 20 0.56 -5.74 0.21
N THR A 21 -0.20 -6.13 -0.79
CA THR A 21 -0.44 -7.53 -1.16
C THR A 21 -0.44 -7.64 -2.68
N ARG A 22 -0.55 -8.87 -3.19
CA ARG A 22 -0.53 -9.17 -4.61
C ARG A 22 -1.82 -9.87 -4.99
N VAL A 23 -2.24 -9.73 -6.25
CA VAL A 23 -3.34 -10.49 -6.83
C VAL A 23 -2.94 -10.99 -8.20
N LEU A 24 -3.54 -12.08 -8.67
CA LEU A 24 -3.40 -12.52 -10.06
C LEU A 24 -4.54 -11.91 -10.91
N ARG A 25 -4.18 -11.21 -11.98
CA ARG A 25 -5.05 -10.75 -13.05
C ARG A 25 -4.84 -11.63 -14.29
N GLY A 26 -5.93 -12.02 -14.95
CA GLY A 26 -5.85 -12.81 -16.19
C GLY A 26 -5.06 -14.13 -16.05
N ALA A 27 -5.09 -14.76 -14.88
CA ALA A 27 -4.39 -16.01 -14.54
C ALA A 27 -2.84 -15.99 -14.51
N ILE A 28 -2.18 -14.93 -14.96
CA ILE A 28 -0.70 -14.86 -15.01
C ILE A 28 -0.08 -13.54 -14.55
N GLU A 29 -0.84 -12.44 -14.56
CA GLU A 29 -0.29 -11.13 -14.24
C GLU A 29 -0.37 -10.87 -12.74
N VAL A 30 0.78 -10.77 -12.08
CA VAL A 30 0.86 -10.38 -10.67
C VAL A 30 0.72 -8.87 -10.56
N GLN A 31 -0.37 -8.41 -9.96
CA GLN A 31 -0.62 -7.00 -9.71
C GLN A 31 -0.49 -6.67 -8.22
N ASP A 32 0.18 -5.57 -7.91
CA ASP A 32 0.27 -5.05 -6.55
C ASP A 32 -1.00 -4.29 -6.19
N VAL A 33 -1.53 -4.56 -5.00
CA VAL A 33 -2.70 -3.85 -4.46
C VAL A 33 -2.48 -3.48 -3.00
N MET A 34 -3.05 -2.34 -2.61
CA MET A 34 -3.03 -1.88 -1.22
C MET A 34 -4.36 -2.21 -0.56
N VAL A 35 -4.33 -2.94 0.55
CA VAL A 35 -5.53 -3.31 1.30
C VAL A 35 -5.45 -2.79 2.73
N CYS A 36 -6.58 -2.74 3.44
CA CYS A 36 -6.54 -2.38 4.85
C CYS A 36 -5.87 -3.49 5.67
N ARG A 37 -5.45 -3.15 6.89
CA ARG A 37 -4.89 -4.10 7.86
C ARG A 37 -5.76 -5.35 8.05
N GLY A 38 -7.08 -5.17 8.15
CA GLY A 38 -8.04 -6.27 8.35
C GLY A 38 -8.14 -7.23 7.16
N CYS A 39 -7.83 -6.77 5.95
CA CYS A 39 -7.93 -7.57 4.73
C CYS A 39 -6.61 -8.22 4.31
N TYR A 40 -5.46 -7.76 4.84
CA TYR A 40 -4.14 -8.20 4.40
C TYR A 40 -3.94 -9.71 4.42
N ARG A 41 -4.23 -10.36 5.55
CA ARG A 41 -4.03 -11.82 5.70
C ARG A 41 -4.89 -12.63 4.74
N ALA A 42 -6.13 -12.21 4.55
CA ALA A 42 -7.04 -12.89 3.64
C ALA A 42 -6.64 -12.67 2.17
N ALA A 43 -6.17 -11.47 1.81
CA ALA A 43 -5.71 -11.17 0.46
C ALA A 43 -4.43 -11.96 0.10
N GLU A 44 -3.47 -12.07 1.03
CA GLU A 44 -2.27 -12.90 0.82
C GLU A 44 -2.61 -14.40 0.66
N LEU A 45 -3.62 -14.90 1.39
CA LEU A 45 -4.08 -16.27 1.25
C LEU A 45 -4.73 -16.50 -0.12
N GLU A 46 -5.59 -15.58 -0.56
CA GLU A 46 -6.19 -15.65 -1.89
C GLU A 46 -5.15 -15.60 -3.01
N PHE A 47 -4.11 -14.77 -2.86
CA PHE A 47 -3.00 -14.74 -3.81
C PHE A 47 -2.28 -16.09 -3.89
N ARG A 48 -2.00 -16.72 -2.75
CA ARG A 48 -1.40 -18.06 -2.71
C ARG A 48 -2.27 -19.09 -3.42
N ILE A 49 -3.57 -19.13 -3.11
CA ILE A 49 -4.53 -20.05 -3.75
C ILE A 49 -4.59 -19.80 -5.26
N ALA A 50 -4.57 -18.53 -5.69
CA ALA A 50 -4.57 -18.18 -7.09
C ALA A 50 -3.29 -18.69 -7.80
N CYS A 51 -2.11 -18.50 -7.19
CA CYS A 51 -0.86 -19.06 -7.72
C CYS A 51 -0.94 -20.58 -7.88
N GLU A 52 -1.40 -21.29 -6.84
CA GLU A 52 -1.57 -22.75 -6.87
C GLU A 52 -2.53 -23.19 -7.99
N THR A 53 -3.67 -22.51 -8.13
CA THR A 53 -4.67 -22.80 -9.16
C THR A 53 -4.15 -22.55 -10.57
N SER A 54 -3.28 -21.55 -10.74
CA SER A 54 -2.67 -21.18 -12.02
C SER A 54 -1.36 -21.93 -12.32
N GLY A 55 -0.92 -22.85 -11.45
CA GLY A 55 0.36 -23.56 -11.61
C GLY A 55 1.58 -22.64 -11.51
N LEU A 56 1.44 -21.47 -10.88
CA LEU A 56 2.50 -20.50 -10.69
C LEU A 56 3.19 -20.70 -9.32
N PRO A 57 4.52 -20.54 -9.24
CA PRO A 57 5.21 -20.63 -7.96
C PRO A 57 4.82 -19.45 -7.06
N TYR A 58 4.27 -19.76 -5.88
CA TYR A 58 4.08 -18.77 -4.84
C TYR A 58 5.40 -18.48 -4.11
N ALA A 59 5.78 -17.21 -4.08
CA ALA A 59 6.89 -16.73 -3.27
C ALA A 59 6.39 -15.64 -2.29
N PRO A 60 6.60 -15.80 -0.97
CA PRO A 60 6.34 -14.74 -0.01
C PRO A 60 7.08 -13.46 -0.38
N GLN A 61 6.43 -12.32 -0.22
CA GLN A 61 7.08 -11.04 -0.46
C GLN A 61 8.09 -10.78 0.67
N SER A 62 9.30 -10.31 0.32
CA SER A 62 10.25 -9.88 1.33
C SER A 62 9.77 -8.62 2.05
N ILE A 63 10.09 -8.48 3.33
CA ILE A 63 9.72 -7.31 4.13
C ILE A 63 10.22 -6.02 3.45
N ARG A 64 11.45 -6.03 2.96
CA ARG A 64 12.07 -4.88 2.27
C ARG A 64 11.28 -4.46 1.03
N GLU A 65 10.83 -5.41 0.23
CA GLU A 65 10.02 -5.11 -0.97
C GLU A 65 8.63 -4.59 -0.58
N GLY A 66 8.01 -5.15 0.46
CA GLY A 66 6.76 -4.61 1.01
C GLY A 66 6.90 -3.15 1.47
N LEU A 67 7.98 -2.83 2.18
CA LEU A 67 8.27 -1.47 2.63
C LEU A 67 8.52 -0.51 1.47
N ARG A 68 9.23 -0.91 0.40
CA ARG A 68 9.42 -0.07 -0.79
C ARG A 68 8.11 0.29 -1.46
N ARG A 69 7.21 -0.69 -1.61
CA ARG A 69 5.89 -0.47 -2.21
C ARG A 69 5.02 0.45 -1.36
N LEU A 70 5.07 0.32 -0.03
CA LEU A 70 4.40 1.26 0.87
C LEU A 70 4.95 2.68 0.74
N ALA A 71 6.27 2.85 0.67
CA ALA A 71 6.87 4.16 0.48
C ALA A 71 6.42 4.80 -0.84
N PHE A 72 6.40 4.02 -1.94
CA PHE A 72 5.89 4.49 -3.23
C PHE A 72 4.42 4.91 -3.12
N PHE A 73 3.57 4.07 -2.53
CA PHE A 73 2.15 4.37 -2.34
C PHE A 73 1.92 5.64 -1.51
N TYR A 74 2.60 5.81 -0.39
CA TYR A 74 2.42 7.01 0.45
C TYR A 74 2.88 8.28 -0.26
N ARG A 75 3.98 8.23 -1.03
CA ARG A 75 4.40 9.37 -1.87
C ARG A 75 3.37 9.71 -2.94
N ASP A 76 2.80 8.70 -3.60
CA ASP A 76 1.73 8.88 -4.59
C ASP A 76 0.47 9.50 -3.95
N ARG A 77 0.14 9.11 -2.72
CA ARG A 77 -0.96 9.74 -1.97
C ARG A 77 -0.67 11.19 -1.61
N LEU A 78 0.54 11.52 -1.14
CA LEU A 78 0.93 12.89 -0.87
C LEU A 78 0.93 13.75 -2.15
N ALA A 79 1.38 13.20 -3.28
CA ALA A 79 1.35 13.89 -4.57
C ALA A 79 -0.09 14.21 -5.01
N ALA A 80 -1.03 13.27 -4.84
CA ALA A 80 -2.45 13.50 -5.14
C ALA A 80 -3.05 14.62 -4.27
N TRP A 81 -2.58 14.76 -3.02
CA TRP A 81 -2.94 15.87 -2.13
C TRP A 81 -2.25 17.18 -2.46
N SER A 82 -1.28 17.22 -3.36
CA SER A 82 -0.58 18.44 -3.80
C SER A 82 -0.98 18.86 -5.23
N ALA A 83 -1.95 18.19 -5.83
CA ALA A 83 -2.42 18.47 -7.18
C ALA A 83 -2.97 19.90 -7.29
N PRO A 84 -2.55 20.72 -8.29
CA PRO A 84 -2.98 22.11 -8.44
C PRO A 84 -4.50 22.31 -8.53
N GLU A 85 -5.21 21.34 -9.10
CA GLU A 85 -6.66 21.32 -9.26
C GLU A 85 -7.42 21.01 -7.96
N LEU A 86 -6.72 20.58 -6.90
CA LEU A 86 -7.34 20.25 -5.62
C LEU A 86 -7.56 21.52 -4.78
N LEU A 87 -8.78 22.06 -4.90
CA LEU A 87 -9.26 23.19 -4.11
C LEU A 87 -9.61 22.76 -2.67
N VAL A 88 -8.61 22.75 -1.81
CA VAL A 88 -8.70 22.47 -0.37
C VAL A 88 -7.80 23.48 0.33
N ASP A 89 -8.24 24.03 1.46
CA ASP A 89 -7.40 24.94 2.22
C ASP A 89 -6.18 24.22 2.83
N ASP A 90 -5.20 25.00 3.28
CA ASP A 90 -3.95 24.44 3.79
C ASP A 90 -4.14 23.67 5.10
N ALA A 91 -5.13 24.04 5.93
CA ALA A 91 -5.38 23.40 7.21
C ALA A 91 -6.00 22.00 7.02
N ASP A 92 -6.99 21.88 6.15
CA ASP A 92 -7.62 20.61 5.77
C ASP A 92 -6.64 19.70 5.05
N ARG A 93 -5.81 20.27 4.17
CA ARG A 93 -4.74 19.53 3.47
C ARG A 93 -3.73 18.99 4.48
N ASP A 94 -3.29 19.81 5.44
CA ASP A 94 -2.37 19.37 6.48
C ASP A 94 -2.98 18.26 7.35
N ALA A 95 -4.21 18.45 7.81
CA ALA A 95 -4.92 17.47 8.63
C ALA A 95 -5.06 16.12 7.92
N ALA A 96 -5.42 16.12 6.63
CA ALA A 96 -5.59 14.89 5.87
C ALA A 96 -4.26 14.20 5.50
N THR A 97 -3.20 14.97 5.28
CA THR A 97 -1.89 14.42 4.86
C THR A 97 -0.97 14.05 6.02
N ARG A 98 -1.19 14.60 7.23
CA ARG A 98 -0.36 14.33 8.41
C ARG A 98 -0.23 12.83 8.73
N PRO A 99 -1.30 12.02 8.77
CA PRO A 99 -1.17 10.58 9.02
C PRO A 99 -0.32 9.87 7.95
N ILE A 100 -0.44 10.28 6.69
CA ILE A 100 0.31 9.71 5.56
C ILE A 100 1.80 10.02 5.69
N ARG A 101 2.17 11.26 6.08
CA ARG A 101 3.56 11.64 6.33
C ARG A 101 4.17 10.82 7.46
N VAL A 102 3.46 10.66 8.58
CA VAL A 102 3.92 9.84 9.71
C VAL A 102 4.13 8.38 9.29
N ALA A 103 3.22 7.80 8.52
CA ALA A 103 3.36 6.44 8.00
C ALA A 103 4.56 6.30 7.04
N LEU A 104 4.78 7.28 6.16
CA LEU A 104 5.92 7.32 5.25
C LEU A 104 7.25 7.42 6.03
N GLU A 105 7.34 8.31 7.01
CA GLU A 105 8.54 8.47 7.85
C GLU A 105 8.91 7.17 8.56
N ASP A 106 7.94 6.43 9.10
CA ASP A 106 8.18 5.14 9.73
C ASP A 106 8.69 4.10 8.72
N VAL A 107 8.06 4.00 7.54
CA VAL A 107 8.49 3.07 6.48
C VAL A 107 9.90 3.40 6.01
N GLU A 108 10.22 4.67 5.76
CA GLU A 108 11.54 5.10 5.34
C GLU A 108 12.59 4.85 6.42
N ARG A 109 12.25 5.04 7.70
CA ARG A 109 13.12 4.68 8.82
C ARG A 109 13.43 3.19 8.82
N ARG A 110 12.41 2.32 8.68
CA ARG A 110 12.61 0.86 8.60
C ARG A 110 13.44 0.44 7.39
N LEU A 111 13.24 1.08 6.24
CA LEU A 111 14.05 0.84 5.05
C LEU A 111 15.53 1.18 5.28
N ARG A 112 15.83 2.29 5.97
CA ARG A 112 17.20 2.65 6.35
C ARG A 112 17.83 1.65 7.33
N LEU A 113 17.06 1.20 8.33
CA LEU A 113 17.56 0.22 9.31
C LEU A 113 17.87 -1.13 8.66
N ALA A 114 17.05 -1.59 7.71
CA ALA A 114 17.30 -2.84 7.00
C ALA A 114 18.63 -2.82 6.21
N VAL A 115 19.13 -1.65 5.80
CA VAL A 115 20.43 -1.51 5.12
C VAL A 115 21.62 -1.79 6.04
N LEU A 116 21.41 -1.78 7.36
CA LEU A 116 22.46 -1.97 8.36
C LEU A 116 22.60 -3.43 8.84
N GLU A 117 21.72 -4.34 8.41
CA GLU A 117 21.81 -5.77 8.73
C GLU A 117 22.43 -6.52 7.52
N PRO A 118 23.56 -7.23 7.71
CA PRO A 118 24.29 -7.93 6.65
C PRO A 118 23.54 -9.15 6.07
#